data_AF-A0A8J7X0P1-F1
#
_entry.id   AF-A0A8J7X0P1-F1
#
_cell.length_a   1.000
_cell.length_b   1.000
_cell.length_c   1.000
_cell.angle_alpha   90.00
_cell.angle_beta   90.00
_cell.angle_gamma   90.00
#
_symmetry.space_group_name_H-M   'P 1'
#
loop_
_entity.id
_entity.type
_entity.pdbx_description
1 polymer ?
#
loop_
_entity_poly.entity_id
_entity_poly.type
_entity_poly.pdbx_seq_one_letter_code
_entity_poly.pdbx_strand_id
1 'polypeptide(L)'
;MHHKSERTEEERHNVMVEDVAVTSFFKRHVKHMPATIKLHAELSEDKDYVFLESKVPGHREEDIHISATPNTIEVDLVLEKIAEEEIKFHNSYFTPAPIDPKTLEIHHKDGVLKVKAKKR
;
A
#
# COMPACT_ATOMS: atom_id res chain seq x y z
N MET A 1 3.61 12.22 -49.31
CA MET A 1 2.76 13.13 -48.49
C MET A 1 2.09 12.24 -47.44
N HIS A 2 2.54 12.30 -46.18
CA HIS A 2 1.76 12.77 -45.01
C HIS A 2 0.34 12.16 -44.95
N HIS A 3 -0.11 11.43 -43.93
CA HIS A 3 -0.04 11.74 -42.50
C HIS A 3 -0.38 10.52 -41.61
N LYS A 4 0.29 10.48 -40.45
CA LYS A 4 -0.05 9.92 -39.12
C LYS A 4 -1.47 9.36 -38.89
N SER A 5 -1.56 8.26 -38.14
CA SER A 5 -2.14 8.33 -36.79
C SER A 5 -1.67 7.17 -35.90
N GLU A 6 -0.84 7.51 -34.92
CA GLU A 6 -0.60 6.78 -33.68
C GLU A 6 -1.88 6.79 -32.81
N ARG A 7 -2.08 5.74 -32.01
CA ARG A 7 -2.88 5.59 -30.76
C ARG A 7 -2.87 4.09 -30.44
N THR A 8 -1.95 3.54 -29.64
CA THR A 8 -1.79 3.68 -28.18
C THR A 8 -3.09 3.46 -27.42
N GLU A 9 -3.21 2.31 -26.74
CA GLU A 9 -3.74 2.22 -25.37
C GLU A 9 -3.25 0.90 -24.78
N GLU A 10 -2.30 1.03 -23.86
CA GLU A 10 -1.66 -0.02 -23.09
C GLU A 10 -2.69 -0.86 -22.32
N GLU A 11 -2.53 -2.18 -22.40
CA GLU A 11 -3.21 -3.14 -21.54
C GLU A 11 -2.96 -2.78 -20.08
N ARG A 12 -4.00 -2.29 -19.40
CA ARG A 12 -4.00 -2.09 -17.96
C ARG A 12 -3.96 -3.46 -17.28
N HIS A 13 -2.77 -3.88 -16.85
CA HIS A 13 -2.61 -5.02 -15.98
C HIS A 13 -2.92 -4.59 -14.54
N ASN A 14 -4.18 -4.75 -14.13
CA ASN A 14 -4.54 -4.64 -12.71
C ASN A 14 -4.09 -5.92 -12.00
N VAL A 15 -3.14 -5.80 -11.08
CA VAL A 15 -2.72 -6.91 -10.22
C VAL A 15 -3.36 -6.71 -8.86
N MET A 16 -4.33 -7.56 -8.53
CA MET A 16 -4.93 -7.63 -7.19
C MET A 16 -4.00 -8.44 -6.30
N VAL A 17 -3.47 -7.82 -5.24
CA VAL A 17 -2.59 -8.48 -4.27
C VAL A 17 -3.35 -8.65 -2.95
N GLU A 18 -3.56 -9.90 -2.55
CA GLU A 18 -4.14 -10.25 -1.25
C GLU A 18 -3.02 -10.73 -0.32
N ASP A 19 -2.73 -9.97 0.75
CA ASP A 19 -1.75 -10.38 1.75
C ASP A 19 -2.42 -10.69 3.11
N VAL A 20 -1.90 -11.69 3.80
CA VAL A 20 -2.49 -12.28 5.02
C VAL A 20 -1.48 -12.22 6.15
N ALA A 21 -1.56 -11.20 7.02
CA ALA A 21 -0.78 -11.17 8.25
C ALA A 21 -1.54 -11.85 9.39
N VAL A 22 -0.87 -12.76 10.11
CA VAL A 22 -1.37 -13.41 11.32
C VAL A 22 -0.73 -12.72 12.52
N THR A 23 -1.45 -11.84 13.20
CA THR A 23 -0.98 -11.26 14.46
C THR A 23 -1.14 -12.27 15.59
N SER A 24 -0.08 -12.49 16.39
CA SER A 24 -0.15 -13.32 17.60
C SER A 24 -0.88 -12.54 18.70
N PHE A 25 -2.14 -12.90 18.95
CA PHE A 25 -2.92 -12.36 20.07
C PHE A 25 -3.19 -13.44 21.13
N PHE A 26 -3.20 -13.01 22.39
CA PHE A 26 -3.69 -13.65 23.63
C PHE A 26 -2.69 -14.44 24.51
N LYS A 27 -2.21 -13.76 25.55
CA LYS A 27 -2.11 -14.32 26.90
C LYS A 27 -3.14 -13.66 27.82
N ARG A 28 -4.37 -14.17 27.79
CA ARG A 28 -5.16 -14.66 28.96
C ARG A 28 -6.63 -14.82 28.57
N HIS A 29 -7.00 -16.10 28.40
CA HIS A 29 -8.33 -16.69 28.52
C HIS A 29 -9.51 -15.93 27.90
N VAL A 30 -9.84 -16.23 26.64
CA VAL A 30 -11.16 -16.68 26.09
C VAL A 30 -10.96 -16.79 24.58
N LYS A 31 -11.55 -17.84 23.97
CA LYS A 31 -11.47 -18.25 22.56
C LYS A 31 -11.68 -17.10 21.54
N HIS A 32 -10.63 -16.38 21.15
CA HIS A 32 -10.67 -15.50 19.97
C HIS A 32 -9.53 -15.87 19.03
N MET A 33 -9.90 -16.21 17.78
CA MET A 33 -8.96 -16.44 16.67
C MET A 33 -8.05 -15.22 16.48
N PRO A 34 -6.80 -15.39 16.01
CA PRO A 34 -5.97 -14.25 15.62
C PRO A 34 -6.76 -13.38 14.63
N ALA A 35 -6.87 -12.09 14.91
CA ALA A 35 -7.52 -11.16 14.00
C ALA A 35 -6.65 -11.08 12.73
N THR A 36 -7.07 -11.75 11.66
CA THR A 36 -6.46 -11.59 10.36
C THR A 36 -6.89 -10.23 9.82
N ILE A 37 -5.98 -9.26 9.86
CA ILE A 37 -6.18 -7.98 9.19
C ILE A 37 -5.82 -8.20 7.73
N LYS A 38 -6.81 -8.05 6.85
CA LYS A 38 -6.61 -8.04 5.40
C LYS A 38 -6.68 -6.60 4.93
N LEU A 39 -5.56 -6.04 4.50
CA LEU A 39 -5.58 -4.80 3.74
C LEU A 39 -5.87 -5.14 2.29
N HIS A 40 -6.93 -4.56 1.76
CA HIS A 40 -7.16 -4.58 0.33
C HIS A 40 -6.34 -3.46 -0.29
N ALA A 41 -5.42 -3.83 -1.17
CA ALA A 41 -4.62 -2.89 -1.93
C ALA A 41 -4.66 -3.22 -3.42
N GLU A 42 -4.63 -2.18 -4.22
CA GLU A 42 -4.55 -2.24 -5.67
C GLU A 42 -3.29 -1.49 -6.09
N LEU A 43 -2.48 -2.15 -6.91
CA LEU A 43 -1.28 -1.59 -7.47
C LEU A 43 -1.47 -1.44 -8.97
N SER A 44 -1.20 -0.24 -9.48
CA SER A 44 -1.32 0.11 -10.88
C SER A 44 -0.16 0.99 -11.31
N GLU A 45 0.03 1.13 -12.62
CA GLU A 45 1.06 2.00 -13.18
C GLU A 45 0.59 2.67 -14.46
N ASP A 46 1.18 3.83 -14.75
CA ASP A 46 1.14 4.44 -16.08
C ASP A 46 2.57 4.53 -16.64
N LYS A 47 2.76 5.29 -17.72
CA LYS A 47 4.06 5.45 -18.36
C LYS A 47 5.15 5.99 -17.42
N ASP A 48 4.80 6.90 -16.52
CA ASP A 48 5.74 7.70 -15.73
C ASP A 48 5.66 7.42 -14.22
N TYR A 49 4.59 6.78 -13.74
CA TYR A 49 4.27 6.63 -12.33
C TYR A 49 3.77 5.22 -11.97
N VAL A 50 3.98 4.87 -10.70
CA VAL A 50 3.36 3.73 -10.02
C VAL A 50 2.40 4.29 -8.96
N PHE A 51 1.23 3.68 -8.85
CA PHE A 51 0.17 4.05 -7.92
C PHE A 51 -0.21 2.85 -7.04
N LEU A 52 -0.22 3.04 -5.74
CA LEU A 52 -0.77 2.12 -4.76
C LEU A 52 -2.01 2.76 -4.12
N GLU A 53 -3.15 2.09 -4.20
CA GLU A 53 -4.35 2.45 -3.47
C GLU A 53 -4.64 1.36 -2.43
N SER A 54 -4.82 1.73 -1.16
CA SER A 54 -5.15 0.78 -0.09
C SER A 54 -6.27 1.29 0.79
N LYS A 55 -7.21 0.41 1.15
CA LYS A 55 -8.32 0.73 2.06
C LYS A 55 -7.86 0.55 3.50
N VAL A 56 -7.72 1.66 4.22
CA VAL A 56 -7.27 1.74 5.61
C VAL A 56 -8.31 2.46 6.49
N PRO A 57 -9.54 1.92 6.61
CA PRO A 57 -10.59 2.57 7.37
C PRO A 57 -10.22 2.68 8.85
N GLY A 58 -10.61 3.79 9.49
CA GLY A 58 -10.47 4.00 10.94
C GLY A 58 -9.05 4.37 11.41
N HIS A 59 -8.06 4.43 10.53
CA HIS A 59 -6.71 4.88 10.87
C HIS A 59 -6.59 6.38 10.62
N ARG A 60 -5.81 7.07 11.45
CA ARG A 60 -5.45 8.47 11.23
C ARG A 60 -4.16 8.54 10.41
N GLU A 61 -3.91 9.68 9.78
CA GLU A 61 -2.66 9.90 9.04
C GLU A 61 -1.41 9.70 9.92
N GLU A 62 -1.48 10.08 11.20
CA GLU A 62 -0.42 9.89 12.20
C GLU A 62 -0.11 8.42 12.54
N ASP A 63 -1.03 7.51 12.22
CA ASP A 63 -0.88 6.07 12.48
C ASP A 63 -0.42 5.31 11.23
N ILE A 64 -0.26 6.00 10.10
CA ILE A 64 0.15 5.43 8.81
C ILE A 64 1.57 5.90 8.50
N HIS A 65 2.51 4.96 8.41
CA HIS A 65 3.87 5.24 7.96
C HIS A 65 4.10 4.56 6.61
N ILE A 66 4.57 5.34 5.64
CA ILE A 66 4.86 4.86 4.30
C ILE A 66 6.35 5.05 4.03
N SER A 67 7.00 3.99 3.56
CA SER A 67 8.36 4.06 3.06
C SER A 67 8.46 3.34 1.71
N ALA A 68 9.54 3.57 0.97
CA ALA A 68 9.77 2.85 -0.27
C ALA A 68 11.25 2.61 -0.53
N THR A 69 11.50 1.49 -1.21
CA THR A 69 12.74 1.22 -1.92
C THR A 69 12.49 1.36 -3.42
N PRO A 70 13.51 1.23 -4.29
CA PRO A 70 13.26 1.23 -5.72
C PRO A 70 12.26 0.18 -6.18
N ASN A 71 12.07 -0.94 -5.50
CA ASN A 71 11.21 -2.03 -5.98
C ASN A 71 10.04 -2.36 -5.05
N THR A 72 9.88 -1.63 -3.95
CA THR A 72 8.85 -1.91 -2.94
C THR A 72 8.27 -0.63 -2.37
N ILE A 73 6.96 -0.66 -2.08
CA ILE A 73 6.28 0.31 -1.23
C ILE A 73 5.89 -0.42 0.06
N GLU A 74 6.34 0.10 1.19
CA GLU A 74 6.07 -0.45 2.51
C GLU A 74 5.06 0.41 3.24
N VAL A 75 4.07 -0.24 3.85
CA VAL A 75 2.97 0.38 4.60
C VAL A 75 2.95 -0.19 6.00
N ASP A 76 3.25 0.64 6.98
CA ASP A 76 3.17 0.33 8.41
C ASP A 76 1.97 1.04 9.01
N LEU A 77 1.03 0.29 9.57
CA LEU A 77 -0.12 0.82 10.29
C LEU A 77 0.04 0.55 11.78
N VAL A 78 -0.07 1.58 12.62
CA VAL A 78 -0.14 1.42 14.07
C VAL A 78 -1.58 1.03 14.43
N LEU A 79 -1.76 -0.20 14.91
CA LEU A 79 -3.07 -0.75 15.29
C LEU A 79 -3.47 -0.38 16.71
N GLU A 80 -2.50 -0.42 17.63
CA GLU A 80 -2.70 -0.16 19.05
C GLU A 80 -1.42 0.37 19.67
N LYS A 81 -1.56 1.33 20.59
CA LYS A 81 -0.46 1.87 21.41
C LYS A 81 -0.69 1.39 22.85
N ILE A 82 0.11 0.43 23.31
CA ILE A 82 0.03 -0.13 24.66
C ILE A 82 1.24 0.36 25.45
N ALA A 83 1.03 1.35 26.31
CA ALA A 83 2.09 2.00 27.08
C ALA A 83 3.24 2.50 26.18
N GLU A 84 4.43 1.93 26.30
CA GLU A 84 5.63 2.28 25.49
C GLU A 84 5.78 1.41 24.23
N GLU A 85 4.84 0.50 23.95
CA GLU A 85 4.89 -0.39 22.79
C GLU A 85 3.80 -0.05 21.75
N GLU A 86 4.17 -0.12 20.47
CA GLU A 86 3.26 0.04 19.33
C GLU A 86 3.07 -1.30 18.64
N ILE A 87 1.83 -1.77 18.55
CA ILE A 87 1.48 -2.92 17.73
C ILE A 87 1.30 -2.43 16.30
N LYS A 88 2.17 -2.88 15.39
CA LYS A 88 2.15 -2.47 13.98
C LYS A 88 1.72 -3.61 13.07
N PHE A 89 0.96 -3.28 12.04
CA PHE A 89 0.71 -4.10 10.87
C PHE A 89 1.62 -3.61 9.76
N HIS A 90 2.56 -4.47 9.33
CA HIS A 90 3.47 -4.18 8.23
C HIS A 90 3.00 -4.90 6.97
N ASN A 91 2.97 -4.19 5.84
CA ASN A 91 2.78 -4.79 4.53
C ASN A 91 3.76 -4.23 3.51
N SER A 92 4.22 -5.06 2.58
CA SER A 92 5.20 -4.69 1.56
C SER A 92 4.67 -5.07 0.17
N TYR A 93 4.55 -4.08 -0.71
CA TYR A 93 4.03 -4.24 -2.06
C TYR A 93 5.18 -4.11 -3.07
N PHE A 94 5.44 -5.18 -3.82
CA PHE A 94 6.42 -5.13 -4.91
C PHE A 94 5.89 -4.27 -6.05
N THR A 95 6.69 -3.29 -6.49
CA THR A 95 6.31 -2.41 -7.59
C THR A 95 6.49 -3.10 -8.94
N PRO A 96 5.60 -2.87 -9.92
CA PRO A 96 5.71 -3.46 -11.26
C PRO A 96 6.94 -2.94 -12.02
N ALA A 97 7.38 -1.73 -11.70
CA ALA A 97 8.59 -1.10 -12.22
C ALA A 97 9.37 -0.43 -11.09
N PRO A 98 10.69 -0.23 -11.24
CA PRO A 98 11.46 0.51 -10.26
C PRO A 98 10.99 1.97 -10.13
N ILE A 99 10.85 2.45 -8.90
CA ILE A 99 10.42 3.81 -8.55
C ILE A 99 11.58 4.65 -7.97
N ASP A 100 11.42 5.98 -7.96
CA ASP A 100 12.24 6.91 -7.19
C ASP A 100 11.59 7.20 -5.82
N PRO A 101 12.12 6.66 -4.70
CA PRO A 101 11.55 6.87 -3.37
C PRO A 101 11.48 8.34 -2.94
N LYS A 102 12.26 9.23 -3.56
CA LYS A 102 12.24 10.67 -3.22
C LYS A 102 11.04 11.40 -3.80
N THR A 103 10.29 10.76 -4.70
CA THR A 103 9.12 11.34 -5.39
C THR A 103 7.79 10.83 -4.83
N LEU A 104 7.82 10.21 -3.66
CA LEU A 104 6.64 9.69 -2.97
C LEU A 104 5.65 10.81 -2.62
N GLU A 105 4.48 10.76 -3.25
CA GLU A 105 3.30 11.56 -2.92
C GLU A 105 2.31 10.67 -2.17
N ILE A 106 1.93 11.06 -0.95
CA ILE A 106 1.03 10.29 -0.08
C ILE A 106 -0.22 11.13 0.18
N HIS A 107 -1.38 10.54 -0.05
CA HIS A 107 -2.68 11.15 0.21
C HIS A 107 -3.56 10.17 0.98
N HIS A 108 -4.06 10.58 2.13
CA HIS A 108 -5.02 9.81 2.91
C HIS A 108 -6.33 10.60 3.06
N LYS A 109 -7.43 10.05 2.55
CA LYS A 109 -8.75 10.67 2.67
C LYS A 109 -9.85 9.62 2.68
N ASP A 110 -10.85 9.83 3.53
CA ASP A 110 -12.04 8.97 3.61
C ASP A 110 -11.71 7.48 3.81
N GLY A 111 -10.64 7.17 4.55
CA GLY A 111 -10.19 5.80 4.81
C GLY A 111 -9.50 5.12 3.62
N VAL A 112 -9.12 5.90 2.60
CA VAL A 112 -8.37 5.43 1.42
C VAL A 112 -7.01 6.10 1.40
N LEU A 113 -5.97 5.27 1.44
CA LEU A 113 -4.58 5.66 1.24
C LEU A 113 -4.25 5.56 -0.25
N LYS A 114 -3.76 6.65 -0.84
CA LYS A 114 -3.22 6.68 -2.20
C LYS A 114 -1.75 7.09 -2.12
N VAL A 115 -0.89 6.28 -2.71
CA VAL A 115 0.53 6.51 -2.81
C VAL A 115 0.89 6.57 -4.29
N LYS A 116 1.66 7.57 -4.68
CA LYS A 116 2.14 7.75 -6.04
C LYS A 116 3.65 7.96 -6.00
N ALA A 117 4.37 7.28 -6.87
CA ALA A 117 5.81 7.42 -7.02
C ALA A 117 6.19 7.45 -8.49
N LYS A 118 7.17 8.28 -8.85
CA LYS A 118 7.69 8.35 -10.23
C LYS A 118 8.54 7.11 -10.52
N LYS A 119 8.41 6.56 -11.72
CA LYS A 119 9.29 5.51 -12.23
C LYS A 119 10.70 6.04 -12.44
N ARG A 120 11.66 5.14 -12.34
CA ARG A 120 13.08 5.42 -12.49
C ARG A 120 13.57 5.25 -13.93
#